data_AF-A0A453GXG3-F1
#
_entry.id   AF-A0A453GXG3-F1
#
_cell.length_a   1.000
_cell.length_b   1.000
_cell.length_c   1.000
_cell.angle_alpha   90.00
_cell.angle_beta   90.00
_cell.angle_gamma   90.00
#
_symmetry.space_group_name_H-M   'P 1'
#
loop_
_entity.id
_entity.type
_entity.pdbx_description
1 polymer ?
#
loop_
_entity_poly.entity_id
_entity_poly.type
_entity_poly.pdbx_seq_one_letter_code
_entity_poly.pdbx_strand_id
1 'polypeptide(L)'
;MDMVPASAEPLLHPEQCQLRPSDHRRWWVLVAAALLLMLLVTVGPLHPMLFGVPQSEPVALILLTAAQEKGAVCLDGTPPGYHLQRGSGDGSSSWHIHLQGGGWCGTVNDCSNRRMSDLGSSKFMKPIQFTGAGILSSDHLQNPDFYNWNKAYVRYCDGASFSGDAEGQAEGWNHTALQRIAYLSSGY
;
A
#
# COMPACT_ATOMS: atom_id res chain seq x y z
N MET A 1 -20.70 38.83 -103.37
CA MET A 1 -20.14 37.57 -103.89
C MET A 1 -18.80 37.43 -103.19
N ASP A 2 -18.52 36.41 -102.39
CA ASP A 2 -18.60 34.99 -102.70
C ASP A 2 -19.02 34.13 -101.51
N MET A 3 -19.79 33.08 -101.83
CA MET A 3 -19.94 31.86 -101.04
C MET A 3 -18.73 30.95 -101.32
N VAL A 4 -18.35 30.10 -100.36
CA VAL A 4 -18.07 28.64 -100.54
C VAL A 4 -17.53 28.04 -99.21
N PRO A 5 -17.74 26.74 -98.95
CA PRO A 5 -18.22 26.25 -97.65
C PRO A 5 -17.35 25.15 -97.00
N ALA A 6 -17.88 24.68 -95.86
CA ALA A 6 -17.90 23.31 -95.34
C ALA A 6 -16.62 22.47 -95.21
N SER A 7 -16.37 21.99 -93.99
CA SER A 7 -16.07 20.57 -93.74
C SER A 7 -16.40 20.21 -92.30
N ALA A 8 -16.87 18.98 -92.09
CA ALA A 8 -17.45 18.43 -90.88
C ALA A 8 -16.51 17.46 -90.13
N GLU A 9 -16.80 17.29 -88.83
CA GLU A 9 -16.43 16.19 -87.90
C GLU A 9 -14.96 15.99 -87.47
N PRO A 10 -14.66 15.31 -86.32
CA PRO A 10 -15.54 14.50 -85.46
C PRO A 10 -15.50 14.83 -83.94
N LEU A 11 -16.50 14.32 -83.22
CA LEU A 11 -16.56 14.26 -81.75
C LEU A 11 -15.55 13.22 -81.21
N LEU A 12 -14.50 13.66 -80.51
CA LEU A 12 -13.65 12.78 -79.70
C LEU A 12 -13.99 12.89 -78.21
N HIS A 13 -14.30 11.73 -77.60
CA HIS A 13 -14.37 11.53 -76.16
C HIS A 13 -13.02 11.86 -75.49
N PRO A 14 -12.98 12.62 -74.38
CA PRO A 14 -11.78 12.73 -73.58
C PRO A 14 -11.65 11.50 -72.69
N GLU A 15 -10.53 10.80 -72.85
CA GLU A 15 -10.07 9.73 -71.96
C GLU A 15 -10.01 10.20 -70.50
N GLN A 16 -10.43 9.33 -69.59
CA GLN A 16 -10.31 9.56 -68.15
C GLN A 16 -8.83 9.50 -67.74
N CYS A 17 -8.29 10.67 -67.40
CA CYS A 17 -6.98 10.83 -66.78
C CYS A 17 -6.96 10.14 -65.40
N GLN A 18 -6.51 8.89 -65.35
CA GLN A 18 -6.14 8.21 -64.11
C GLN A 18 -4.84 8.85 -63.57
N LEU A 19 -4.99 9.83 -62.67
CA LEU A 19 -3.88 10.46 -61.96
C LEU A 19 -3.16 9.42 -61.10
N ARG A 20 -1.93 9.05 -61.49
CA ARG A 20 -1.03 8.21 -60.70
C ARG A 20 -0.67 8.96 -59.40
N PRO A 21 -0.90 8.37 -58.20
CA PRO A 21 -0.60 9.04 -56.94
C PRO A 21 0.89 9.41 -56.83
N SER A 22 1.17 10.64 -56.40
CA SER A 22 2.53 11.17 -56.22
C SER A 22 3.33 10.33 -55.21
N ASP A 23 4.45 9.79 -55.67
CA ASP A 23 5.35 8.91 -54.91
C ASP A 23 5.92 9.60 -53.65
N HIS A 24 5.97 10.94 -53.69
CA HIS A 24 6.33 11.80 -52.58
C HIS A 24 5.44 11.58 -51.34
N ARG A 25 4.13 11.40 -51.52
CA ARG A 25 3.20 11.17 -50.40
C ARG A 25 3.46 9.82 -49.73
N ARG A 26 3.84 8.79 -50.51
CA ARG A 26 4.26 7.49 -49.97
C ARG A 26 5.56 7.63 -49.18
N TRP A 27 6.51 8.41 -49.69
CA TRP A 27 7.79 8.65 -49.03
C TRP A 27 7.62 9.37 -47.68
N TRP A 28 6.77 10.40 -47.59
CA TRP A 28 6.46 11.08 -46.31
C TRP A 28 5.75 10.18 -45.31
N VAL A 29 4.85 9.31 -45.77
CA VAL A 29 4.19 8.33 -44.89
C VAL A 29 5.20 7.34 -44.32
N LEU A 30 6.15 6.87 -45.14
CA LEU A 30 7.21 5.97 -44.69
C LEU A 30 8.18 6.65 -43.72
N VAL A 31 8.56 7.90 -43.97
CA VAL A 31 9.41 8.68 -43.07
C VAL A 31 8.70 8.94 -41.73
N ALA A 32 7.42 9.35 -41.76
CA ALA A 32 6.64 9.56 -40.54
C ALA A 32 6.45 8.26 -39.74
N ALA A 33 6.18 7.13 -40.41
CA ALA A 33 6.07 5.82 -39.77
C ALA A 33 7.40 5.37 -39.15
N ALA A 34 8.53 5.58 -39.85
CA ALA A 34 9.86 5.27 -39.34
C ALA A 34 10.23 6.13 -38.13
N LEU A 35 9.92 7.43 -38.15
CA LEU A 35 10.14 8.34 -37.02
C LEU A 35 9.26 7.95 -35.81
N LEU A 36 8.01 7.57 -36.03
CA LEU A 36 7.10 7.11 -34.98
C LEU A 36 7.59 5.78 -34.38
N LEU A 37 8.03 4.83 -35.21
CA LEU A 37 8.63 3.57 -34.77
C LEU A 37 9.92 3.80 -33.98
N MET A 38 10.79 4.70 -34.43
CA MET A 38 12.01 5.07 -33.69
C MET A 38 11.69 5.76 -32.36
N LEU A 39 10.63 6.57 -32.28
CA LEU A 39 10.16 7.16 -31.03
C LEU A 39 9.63 6.07 -30.08
N LEU A 40 8.87 5.10 -30.58
CA LEU A 40 8.37 3.97 -29.79
C LEU A 40 9.50 3.03 -29.32
N VAL A 41 10.54 2.82 -30.14
CA VAL A 41 11.70 1.98 -29.82
C VAL A 41 12.71 2.70 -28.91
N THR A 42 12.74 4.03 -28.87
CA THR A 42 13.56 4.78 -27.90
C THR A 42 12.84 4.96 -26.56
N VAL A 43 11.52 5.18 -26.57
CA VAL A 43 10.72 5.35 -25.33
C VAL A 43 10.36 4.01 -24.68
N GLY A 44 10.13 2.95 -25.47
CA GLY A 44 9.67 1.63 -25.02
C GLY A 44 10.65 0.83 -24.14
N PRO A 45 11.96 0.75 -24.43
CA PRO A 45 12.92 0.01 -23.62
C PRO A 45 13.48 0.82 -22.43
N LEU A 46 13.25 2.13 -22.38
CA LEU A 46 13.65 2.98 -21.25
C LEU A 46 12.61 3.00 -20.11
N HIS A 47 11.39 2.49 -20.31
CA HIS A 47 10.29 2.67 -19.35
C HIS A 47 10.10 1.61 -18.24
N PRO A 48 10.49 0.32 -18.32
CA PRO A 48 10.33 -0.55 -17.16
C PRO A 48 11.49 -0.48 -16.15
N MET A 49 12.60 0.19 -16.47
CA MET A 49 13.80 0.19 -15.60
C MET A 49 14.03 1.49 -14.81
N LEU A 50 13.35 2.59 -15.14
CA LEU A 50 13.51 3.87 -14.43
C LEU A 50 12.58 4.02 -13.21
N PHE A 51 11.55 3.17 -13.10
CA PHE A 51 10.68 3.11 -11.92
C PHE A 51 10.83 1.76 -11.25
N GLY A 52 12.01 1.49 -10.71
CA GLY A 52 12.09 0.61 -9.55
C GLY A 52 11.27 1.27 -8.45
N VAL A 53 9.97 0.97 -8.37
CA VAL A 53 9.16 1.35 -7.21
C VAL A 53 9.89 0.75 -6.02
N PRO A 54 10.39 1.57 -5.07
CA PRO A 54 11.03 1.02 -3.88
C PRO A 54 10.04 0.06 -3.25
N GLN A 55 10.42 -1.22 -3.18
CA GLN A 55 9.57 -2.21 -2.54
C GLN A 55 9.43 -1.76 -1.09
N SER A 56 8.19 -1.50 -0.65
CA SER A 56 7.94 -1.09 0.73
C SER A 56 8.37 -2.21 1.65
N GLU A 57 9.41 -1.98 2.44
CA GLU A 57 9.84 -2.92 3.46
C GLU A 57 8.85 -2.94 4.63
N PRO A 58 8.45 -4.12 5.13
CA PRO A 58 7.63 -4.22 6.33
C PRO A 58 8.30 -3.54 7.53
N VAL A 59 7.52 -2.83 8.33
CA VAL A 59 7.97 -2.23 9.58
C VAL A 59 8.14 -3.33 10.63
N ALA A 60 9.38 -3.51 11.09
CA ALA A 60 9.73 -4.51 12.09
C ALA A 60 9.02 -4.28 13.44
N LEU A 61 8.82 -5.36 14.17
CA LEU A 61 8.31 -5.31 15.54
C LEU A 61 9.45 -4.95 16.52
N ILE A 62 9.19 -4.00 17.40
CA ILE A 62 10.07 -3.61 18.50
C ILE A 62 9.44 -4.11 19.79
N LEU A 63 10.13 -4.99 20.52
CA LEU A 63 9.69 -5.49 21.82
C LEU A 63 10.09 -4.52 22.94
N LEU A 64 9.17 -4.26 23.86
CA LEU A 64 9.38 -3.43 25.04
C LEU A 64 9.85 -4.30 26.21
N THR A 65 11.07 -4.82 26.14
CA THR A 65 11.65 -5.66 27.20
C THR A 65 11.72 -4.93 28.55
N ALA A 66 12.04 -3.63 28.54
CA ALA A 66 12.02 -2.81 29.76
C ALA A 66 10.61 -2.65 30.38
N ALA A 67 9.54 -2.84 29.60
CA ALA A 67 8.18 -2.85 30.14
C ALA A 67 7.88 -4.18 30.84
N GLN A 68 8.40 -5.30 30.31
CA GLN A 68 8.33 -6.61 30.96
C GLN A 68 9.06 -6.62 32.31
N GLU A 69 10.22 -5.96 32.42
CA GLU A 69 10.93 -5.79 33.70
C GLU A 69 10.11 -5.01 34.74
N LYS A 70 9.16 -4.18 34.29
CA LYS A 70 8.22 -3.43 35.11
C LYS A 70 6.88 -4.15 35.32
N GLY A 71 6.75 -5.38 34.84
CA GLY A 71 5.55 -6.22 34.99
C GLY A 71 4.52 -6.12 33.86
N ALA A 72 4.71 -5.24 32.87
CA ALA A 72 3.80 -5.16 31.72
C ALA A 72 4.10 -6.27 30.71
N VAL A 73 3.16 -7.19 30.54
CA VAL A 73 3.28 -8.38 29.69
C VAL A 73 2.02 -8.64 28.88
N CYS A 74 2.16 -9.36 27.78
CA CYS A 74 1.05 -9.97 27.06
C CYS A 74 0.41 -11.11 27.87
N LEU A 75 -0.74 -11.62 27.43
CA LEU A 75 -1.44 -12.74 28.07
C LEU A 75 -0.57 -13.99 28.32
N ASP A 76 0.41 -14.28 27.45
CA ASP A 76 1.35 -15.41 27.64
C ASP A 76 2.62 -15.07 28.45
N GLY A 77 2.74 -13.85 28.96
CA GLY A 77 3.90 -13.36 29.71
C GLY A 77 5.03 -12.78 28.86
N THR A 78 4.91 -12.78 27.53
CA THR A 78 5.91 -12.15 26.64
C THR A 78 5.87 -10.62 26.73
N PRO A 79 6.97 -9.92 26.39
CA PRO A 79 6.96 -8.46 26.36
C PRO A 79 5.96 -7.94 25.31
N PRO A 80 5.24 -6.84 25.59
CA PRO A 80 4.44 -6.14 24.60
C PRO A 80 5.35 -5.54 23.52
N GLY A 81 4.77 -5.13 22.39
CA GLY A 81 5.54 -4.60 21.28
C GLY A 81 4.79 -3.57 20.44
N TYR A 82 5.55 -2.85 19.63
CA TYR A 82 5.03 -1.84 18.72
C TYR A 82 5.87 -1.80 17.44
N HIS A 83 5.31 -1.23 16.38
CA HIS A 83 6.03 -0.91 15.14
C HIS A 83 6.27 0.59 15.09
N LEU A 84 7.43 1.02 14.59
CA LEU A 84 7.79 2.43 14.53
C LEU A 84 8.33 2.80 13.15
N GLN A 85 7.68 3.76 12.51
CA GLN A 85 8.21 4.48 11.37
C GLN A 85 8.47 5.93 11.80
N ARG A 86 9.72 6.40 11.64
CA ARG A 86 10.08 7.78 12.00
C ARG A 86 9.55 8.75 10.97
N GLY A 87 9.08 9.89 11.48
CA GLY A 87 8.65 11.01 10.66
C GLY A 87 9.84 11.73 10.02
N SER A 88 9.53 12.63 9.10
CA SER A 88 10.52 13.42 8.35
C SER A 88 10.08 14.87 8.20
N GLY A 89 11.03 15.77 7.96
CA GLY A 89 10.75 17.21 7.79
C GLY A 89 10.04 17.82 9.01
N ASP A 90 9.01 18.60 8.73
CA ASP A 90 8.13 19.25 9.72
C ASP A 90 7.27 18.24 10.51
N GLY A 91 7.03 17.04 9.98
CA GLY A 91 6.36 15.95 10.70
C GLY A 91 7.24 15.23 11.73
N SER A 92 8.55 15.52 11.78
CA SER A 92 9.51 14.80 12.65
C SER A 92 9.26 14.99 14.15
N SER A 93 8.56 16.06 14.57
CA SER A 93 8.14 16.30 15.95
C SER A 93 6.70 15.88 16.25
N SER A 94 5.95 15.41 15.25
CA SER A 94 4.54 15.06 15.37
C SER A 94 4.36 13.54 15.41
N TRP A 95 3.29 13.08 16.07
CA TRP A 95 3.09 11.67 16.38
C TRP A 95 1.66 11.20 16.09
N HIS A 96 1.56 10.08 15.37
CA HIS A 96 0.35 9.28 15.24
C HIS A 96 0.56 7.97 15.99
N ILE A 97 -0.26 7.70 17.00
CA ILE A 97 -0.22 6.46 17.77
C ILE A 97 -1.50 5.67 17.48
N HIS A 98 -1.35 4.53 16.82
CA HIS A 98 -2.44 3.63 16.49
C HIS A 98 -2.44 2.45 17.45
N LEU A 99 -3.58 2.19 18.08
CA LEU A 99 -3.78 1.03 18.95
C LEU A 99 -4.48 -0.08 18.16
N GLN A 100 -3.81 -1.24 18.03
CA GLN A 100 -4.39 -2.39 17.34
C GLN A 100 -5.70 -2.82 18.00
N GLY A 101 -6.73 -3.15 17.21
CA GLY A 101 -7.98 -3.73 17.72
C GLY A 101 -7.90 -5.24 17.94
N GLY A 102 -9.04 -5.89 18.18
CA GLY A 102 -9.12 -7.34 18.24
C GLY A 102 -10.18 -7.94 19.18
N GLY A 103 -11.04 -7.12 19.79
CA GLY A 103 -12.00 -7.57 20.80
C GLY A 103 -11.33 -7.88 22.13
N TRP A 104 -12.01 -8.58 23.03
CA TRP A 104 -11.50 -8.97 24.35
C TRP A 104 -11.74 -10.46 24.61
N CYS A 105 -11.21 -10.99 25.69
CA CYS A 105 -11.57 -12.32 26.20
C CYS A 105 -12.27 -12.16 27.54
N GLY A 106 -13.46 -12.75 27.75
CA GLY A 106 -14.26 -12.53 28.97
C GLY A 106 -14.16 -13.66 30.00
N THR A 107 -13.60 -14.81 29.62
CA THR A 107 -13.46 -15.96 30.52
C THR A 107 -12.02 -16.46 30.57
N VAL A 108 -11.71 -17.16 31.66
CA VAL A 108 -10.46 -17.90 31.85
C VAL A 108 -10.08 -18.73 30.63
N ASN A 109 -11.04 -19.48 30.10
CA ASN A 109 -10.82 -20.37 28.97
C ASN A 109 -10.53 -19.58 27.68
N ASP A 110 -11.29 -18.51 27.44
CA ASP A 110 -11.11 -17.69 26.24
C ASP A 110 -9.75 -16.99 26.25
N CYS A 111 -9.35 -16.43 27.40
CA CYS A 111 -8.05 -15.79 27.54
C CYS A 111 -6.88 -16.79 27.43
N SER A 112 -7.04 -17.99 28.01
CA SER A 112 -6.06 -19.07 27.89
C SER A 112 -5.86 -19.53 26.45
N ASN A 113 -6.93 -19.63 25.67
CA ASN A 113 -6.84 -19.96 24.25
C ASN A 113 -6.22 -18.81 23.44
N ARG A 114 -6.61 -17.56 23.75
CA ARG A 114 -6.15 -16.37 23.03
C ARG A 114 -4.65 -16.10 23.17
N ARG A 115 -4.03 -16.50 24.29
CA ARG A 115 -2.57 -16.36 24.48
C ARG A 115 -1.73 -17.06 23.41
N MET A 116 -2.31 -18.05 22.72
CA MET A 116 -1.68 -18.80 21.63
C MET A 116 -1.84 -18.13 20.26
N SER A 117 -2.07 -16.83 20.22
CA SER A 117 -2.27 -16.02 19.01
C SER A 117 -1.47 -14.71 19.06
N ASP A 118 -1.41 -13.99 17.95
CA ASP A 118 -0.76 -12.68 17.88
C ASP A 118 -1.51 -11.57 18.66
N LEU A 119 -2.72 -11.86 19.15
CA LEU A 119 -3.52 -11.01 20.04
C LEU A 119 -3.36 -11.38 21.53
N GLY A 120 -2.40 -12.26 21.85
CA GLY A 120 -2.11 -12.65 23.22
C GLY A 120 -0.64 -12.99 23.49
N SER A 121 0.22 -13.00 22.46
CA SER A 121 1.65 -13.25 22.60
C SER A 121 2.45 -12.59 21.48
N SER A 122 3.55 -11.93 21.84
CA SER A 122 4.45 -11.31 20.86
C SER A 122 5.27 -12.31 20.04
N LYS A 123 5.29 -13.59 20.41
CA LYS A 123 5.92 -14.66 19.61
C LYS A 123 5.25 -14.88 18.26
N PHE A 124 3.97 -14.54 18.14
CA PHE A 124 3.20 -14.72 16.89
C PHE A 124 3.05 -13.42 16.10
N MET A 125 3.55 -12.29 16.62
CA MET A 125 3.45 -10.99 15.96
C MET A 125 4.47 -10.87 14.82
N LYS A 126 3.98 -10.59 13.61
CA LYS A 126 4.81 -10.39 12.42
C LYS A 126 5.04 -8.90 12.13
N PRO A 127 6.11 -8.54 11.37
CA PRO A 127 6.24 -7.22 10.76
C PRO A 127 5.00 -6.84 9.93
N ILE A 128 4.71 -5.55 9.87
CA ILE A 128 3.50 -5.04 9.20
C ILE A 128 3.83 -4.02 8.12
N GLN A 129 3.03 -3.96 7.07
CA GLN A 129 3.20 -3.00 5.98
C GLN A 129 2.42 -1.72 6.26
N PHE A 130 3.10 -0.58 6.25
CA PHE A 130 2.46 0.74 6.36
C PHE A 130 2.08 1.32 5.00
N THR A 131 2.83 0.98 3.94
CA THR A 131 2.51 1.44 2.59
C THR A 131 1.16 0.89 2.16
N GLY A 132 0.27 1.79 1.72
CA GLY A 132 -1.09 1.45 1.36
C GLY A 132 -2.04 1.23 2.54
N ALA A 133 -1.57 1.39 3.79
CA ALA A 133 -2.39 1.17 4.99
C ALA A 133 -3.12 2.45 5.45
N GLY A 134 -3.66 3.23 4.49
CA GLY A 134 -4.43 4.44 4.76
C GLY A 134 -3.66 5.46 5.60
N ILE A 135 -4.17 5.77 6.79
CA ILE A 135 -3.61 6.77 7.72
C ILE A 135 -2.20 6.44 8.23
N LEU A 136 -1.73 5.18 8.06
CA LEU A 136 -0.35 4.80 8.37
C LEU A 136 0.60 4.95 7.17
N SER A 137 0.06 5.13 5.96
CA SER A 137 0.84 5.29 4.74
C SER A 137 1.68 6.56 4.77
N SER A 138 2.88 6.50 4.17
CA SER A 138 3.73 7.69 3.93
C SER A 138 3.49 8.32 2.57
N ASP A 139 2.50 7.81 1.83
CA ASP A 139 2.02 8.41 0.60
C ASP A 139 1.09 9.59 0.93
N HIS A 140 1.50 10.81 0.57
CA HIS A 140 0.72 12.03 0.75
C HIS A 140 -0.67 11.90 0.10
N LEU A 141 -0.79 11.24 -1.07
CA LEU A 141 -2.08 11.11 -1.75
C LEU A 141 -3.08 10.26 -0.96
N GLN A 142 -2.60 9.36 -0.10
CA GLN A 142 -3.43 8.52 0.76
C GLN A 142 -3.59 9.08 2.18
N ASN A 143 -2.59 9.82 2.66
CA ASN A 143 -2.51 10.33 4.02
C ASN A 143 -2.05 11.80 4.04
N PRO A 144 -2.85 12.74 3.49
CA PRO A 144 -2.40 14.11 3.28
C PRO A 144 -2.01 14.82 4.57
N ASP A 145 -2.64 14.46 5.69
CA ASP A 145 -2.45 15.14 6.97
C ASP A 145 -1.26 14.62 7.78
N PHE A 146 -0.94 13.32 7.68
CA PHE A 146 0.00 12.65 8.58
C PHE A 146 1.11 11.84 7.87
N TYR A 147 1.25 11.93 6.54
CA TYR A 147 2.16 11.08 5.77
C TYR A 147 3.60 11.11 6.28
N ASN A 148 4.08 12.25 6.77
CA ASN A 148 5.45 12.45 7.26
C ASN A 148 5.59 12.50 8.79
N TRP A 149 4.54 12.17 9.55
CA TRP A 149 4.61 12.12 11.02
C TRP A 149 5.33 10.85 11.50
N ASN A 150 5.79 10.84 12.75
CA ASN A 150 6.17 9.59 13.41
C ASN A 150 4.92 8.73 13.59
N LYS A 151 5.00 7.45 13.26
CA LYS A 151 3.87 6.52 13.35
C LYS A 151 4.26 5.35 14.23
N ALA A 152 3.59 5.25 15.36
CA ALA A 152 3.68 4.12 16.27
C ALA A 152 2.43 3.26 16.15
N TYR A 153 2.59 1.98 15.83
CA TYR A 153 1.50 1.00 15.85
C TYR A 153 1.69 0.08 17.05
N VAL A 154 0.90 0.27 18.09
CA VAL A 154 0.98 -0.52 19.33
C VAL A 154 0.22 -1.82 19.13
N ARG A 155 0.90 -2.96 19.35
CA ARG A 155 0.30 -4.28 19.23
C ARG A 155 -0.56 -4.60 20.44
N TYR A 156 -1.73 -5.17 20.18
CA TYR A 156 -2.70 -5.52 21.20
C TYR A 156 -2.48 -6.96 21.66
N CYS A 157 -2.26 -7.16 22.96
CA CYS A 157 -1.98 -8.49 23.48
C CYS A 157 -2.40 -8.74 24.94
N ASP A 158 -3.07 -7.77 25.58
CA ASP A 158 -3.56 -7.86 26.96
C ASP A 158 -4.94 -8.52 27.05
N GLY A 159 -5.71 -8.55 25.95
CA GLY A 159 -7.03 -9.18 25.93
C GLY A 159 -8.12 -8.40 26.68
N ALA A 160 -7.81 -7.20 27.18
CA ALA A 160 -8.68 -6.35 27.97
C ALA A 160 -8.83 -4.95 27.35
N SER A 161 -8.75 -4.83 26.03
CA SER A 161 -8.92 -3.57 25.29
C SER A 161 -8.05 -2.41 25.80
N PHE A 162 -6.81 -2.68 26.23
CA PHE A 162 -5.88 -1.73 26.85
C PHE A 162 -6.34 -1.14 28.18
N SER A 163 -7.34 -1.73 28.84
CA SER A 163 -7.83 -1.30 30.15
C SER A 163 -7.40 -2.20 31.30
N GLY A 164 -6.63 -3.27 31.04
CA GLY A 164 -6.15 -4.18 32.06
C GLY A 164 -5.01 -3.58 32.89
N ASP A 165 -5.10 -3.68 34.21
CA ASP A 165 -4.10 -3.22 35.19
C ASP A 165 -3.67 -4.33 36.16
N ALA A 166 -3.99 -5.60 35.85
CA ALA A 166 -3.65 -6.74 36.68
C ALA A 166 -2.14 -6.82 36.97
N GLU A 167 -1.78 -6.60 38.22
CA GLU A 167 -0.47 -6.93 38.76
C GLU A 167 -0.41 -8.42 39.10
N GLY A 168 0.37 -9.19 38.35
CA GLY A 168 0.65 -10.59 38.69
C GLY A 168 1.17 -11.43 37.53
N GLN A 169 2.34 -12.04 37.72
CA GLN A 169 2.65 -13.29 37.03
C GLN A 169 1.67 -14.33 37.57
N ALA A 170 0.94 -15.02 36.70
CA ALA A 170 0.26 -16.23 37.09
C ALA A 170 1.32 -17.24 37.54
N GLU A 171 1.67 -17.25 38.84
CA GLU A 171 2.51 -18.29 39.43
C GLU A 171 1.73 -19.61 39.35
N GLY A 172 1.92 -20.30 38.23
CA GLY A 172 1.02 -21.32 37.74
C GLY A 172 -0.25 -20.70 37.12
N TRP A 173 -0.67 -21.25 35.97
CA TRP A 173 -1.99 -21.00 35.38
C TRP A 173 -3.06 -21.69 36.24
N ASN A 174 -3.19 -21.27 37.49
CA ASN A 174 -4.29 -21.67 38.35
C ASN A 174 -5.54 -20.85 37.98
N HIS A 175 -6.71 -21.36 38.36
CA HIS A 175 -7.99 -20.70 38.08
C HIS A 175 -8.03 -19.24 38.57
N THR A 176 -7.29 -18.92 39.63
CA THR A 176 -7.30 -17.62 40.31
C THR A 176 -6.63 -16.50 39.50
N ALA A 177 -5.48 -16.77 38.87
CA ALA A 177 -4.80 -15.78 38.04
C ALA A 177 -5.58 -15.48 36.76
N LEU A 178 -6.15 -16.52 36.15
CA LEU A 178 -7.02 -16.40 34.99
C LEU A 178 -8.33 -15.68 35.32
N GLN A 179 -8.89 -15.90 36.51
CA GLN A 179 -10.09 -15.20 36.96
C GLN A 179 -9.88 -13.71 37.08
N ARG A 180 -8.71 -13.22 37.53
CA ARG A 180 -8.43 -11.77 37.58
C ARG A 180 -8.38 -11.13 36.20
N ILE A 181 -7.71 -11.77 35.24
CA ILE A 181 -7.65 -11.29 33.86
C ILE A 181 -9.07 -11.26 33.26
N ALA A 182 -9.83 -12.34 33.42
CA ALA A 182 -11.21 -12.45 32.95
C ALA A 182 -12.18 -11.46 33.65
N TYR A 183 -11.97 -11.18 34.94
CA TYR A 183 -12.80 -10.23 35.69
C TYR A 183 -12.57 -8.80 35.22
N LEU A 184 -11.31 -8.39 35.05
CA LEU A 184 -10.96 -7.04 34.59
C LEU A 184 -11.44 -6.78 33.16
N SER A 185 -11.42 -7.80 32.30
CA SER A 185 -12.00 -7.72 30.96
C SER A 185 -13.54 -7.71 30.93
N SER A 186 -14.21 -8.13 32.02
CA SER A 186 -15.67 -8.26 32.06
C SER A 186 -16.38 -7.00 32.53
N GLY A 187 -15.71 -6.07 33.23
CA GLY A 187 -16.17 -4.69 33.42
C GLY A 187 -17.61 -4.49 33.92
N TYR A 188 -18.18 -5.48 34.63
CA TYR A 188 -19.45 -5.47 35.36
C TYR A 188 -19.30 -6.27 36.65
#